data_AF-A0A349LMC7-F1
#
_entry.id   AF-A0A349LMC7-F1
#
_cell.length_a   1.000
_cell.length_b   1.000
_cell.length_c   1.000
_cell.angle_alpha   90.00
_cell.angle_beta   90.00
_cell.angle_gamma   90.00
#
_symmetry.space_group_name_H-M   'P 1'
#
loop_
_entity.id
_entity.type
_entity.pdbx_description
1 polymer ?
#
loop_
_entity_poly.entity_id
_entity_poly.type
_entity_poly.pdbx_seq_one_letter_code
_entity_poly.pdbx_strand_id
1 'polypeptide(L)'
;MIDGKILKGDPIPLFASGQQAKVAFMIGTNAWEASLFVFNQPPIDVLAKAYGEDQRIIDQLYSNIPEKCALSADLMGDMLFRASTKFLADRMNDIAPGYAYYFDYFTKSIKPSYPGVPHAFESVTYLEVTAYSLRQ
;
A
#
# COMPACT_ATOMS: atom_id res chain seq x y z
N MET A 1 -18.56 4.50 2.50
CA MET A 1 -19.81 5.19 2.11
C MET A 1 -19.54 6.68 2.07
N ILE A 2 -19.83 7.35 0.95
CA ILE A 2 -19.71 8.81 0.78
C ILE A 2 -21.02 9.44 1.25
N ASP A 3 -20.94 10.42 2.15
CA ASP A 3 -22.11 11.06 2.78
C ASP A 3 -22.29 12.53 2.39
N GLY A 4 -21.35 13.10 1.63
CA GLY A 4 -21.38 14.49 1.19
C GLY A 4 -21.12 15.52 2.30
N LYS A 5 -20.91 15.08 3.54
CA LYS A 5 -20.71 15.94 4.73
C LYS A 5 -19.33 15.73 5.33
N ILE A 6 -19.09 14.52 5.85
CA ILE A 6 -17.81 14.10 6.44
C ILE A 6 -16.91 13.54 5.33
N LEU A 7 -17.41 12.53 4.60
CA LEU A 7 -16.76 12.01 3.41
C LEU A 7 -17.43 12.63 2.18
N LYS A 8 -16.86 13.74 1.72
CA LYS A 8 -17.41 14.55 0.61
C LYS A 8 -17.35 13.85 -0.74
N GLY A 9 -16.46 12.87 -0.90
CA GLY A 9 -16.24 12.17 -2.16
C GLY A 9 -15.18 11.09 -2.01
N ASP A 10 -14.84 10.46 -3.12
CA ASP A 10 -13.73 9.53 -3.21
C ASP A 10 -12.40 10.30 -3.01
N PRO A 11 -11.52 9.88 -2.09
CA PRO A 11 -10.22 10.51 -1.88
C PRO A 11 -9.37 10.64 -3.15
N ILE A 12 -9.43 9.68 -4.08
CA ILE A 12 -8.58 9.68 -5.29
C ILE A 12 -8.90 10.89 -6.19
N PRO A 13 -10.14 11.11 -6.67
CA PRO A 13 -10.52 12.34 -7.39
C PRO A 13 -10.35 13.63 -6.59
N LEU A 14 -10.59 13.60 -5.27
CA LEU A 14 -10.44 14.79 -4.43
C LEU A 14 -8.97 15.23 -4.35
N PHE A 15 -8.04 14.30 -4.15
CA PHE A 15 -6.60 14.59 -4.20
C PHE A 15 -6.16 15.01 -5.61
N ALA A 16 -6.68 14.37 -6.66
CA ALA A 16 -6.40 14.76 -8.05
C ALA A 16 -6.79 16.22 -8.37
N SER A 17 -7.83 16.74 -7.69
CA SER A 17 -8.37 18.08 -7.90
C SER A 17 -7.87 19.12 -6.89
N GLY A 18 -6.89 18.76 -6.03
CA GLY A 18 -6.31 19.70 -5.08
C GLY A 18 -7.22 20.03 -3.89
N GLN A 19 -8.25 19.22 -3.62
CA GLN A 19 -9.23 19.46 -2.55
C GLN A 19 -8.80 18.91 -1.18
N GLN A 20 -7.56 18.45 -1.05
CA GLN A 20 -6.95 17.97 0.18
C GLN A 20 -6.41 19.12 1.04
N ALA A 21 -6.22 18.86 2.35
CA ALA A 21 -5.77 19.89 3.29
C ALA A 21 -4.31 20.29 3.02
N LYS A 22 -4.00 21.60 3.10
CA LYS A 22 -2.65 22.13 2.88
C LYS A 22 -1.75 21.95 4.11
N VAL A 23 -1.33 20.73 4.36
CA VAL A 23 -0.42 20.35 5.46
C VAL A 23 0.69 19.45 4.95
N ALA A 24 1.82 19.41 5.66
CA ALA A 24 2.85 18.42 5.37
C ALA A 24 2.28 17.00 5.55
N PHE A 25 2.59 16.11 4.62
CA PHE A 25 2.00 14.77 4.55
C PHE A 25 3.09 13.72 4.38
N MET A 26 2.99 12.64 5.14
CA MET A 26 3.84 11.46 5.01
C MET A 26 2.97 10.22 4.93
N ILE A 27 3.29 9.35 3.97
CA ILE A 27 2.62 8.07 3.75
C ILE A 27 3.67 7.03 3.35
N GLY A 28 3.37 5.75 3.46
CA GLY A 28 4.27 4.72 2.99
C GLY A 28 3.64 3.36 2.89
N THR A 29 4.42 2.41 2.41
CA THR A 29 4.07 1.00 2.34
C THR A 29 5.20 0.11 2.84
N ASN A 30 4.86 -1.09 3.23
CA ASN A 30 5.79 -2.17 3.50
C ASN A 30 6.23 -2.88 2.23
N ALA A 31 7.31 -3.64 2.34
CA ALA A 31 7.89 -4.32 1.20
C ALA A 31 7.01 -5.45 0.65
N TRP A 32 6.16 -6.05 1.48
CA TRP A 32 5.27 -7.16 1.13
C TRP A 32 3.84 -6.93 1.64
N GLU A 33 3.18 -5.89 1.12
CA GLU A 33 1.77 -5.58 1.44
C GLU A 33 0.80 -6.72 1.07
N ALA A 34 1.16 -7.52 0.07
CA ALA A 34 0.43 -8.70 -0.34
C ALA A 34 0.24 -9.71 0.81
N SER A 35 1.07 -9.67 1.86
CA SER A 35 0.96 -10.51 3.05
C SER A 35 -0.44 -10.49 3.67
N LEU A 36 -1.16 -9.37 3.55
CA LEU A 36 -2.52 -9.22 4.09
C LEU A 36 -3.54 -10.11 3.37
N PHE A 37 -3.27 -10.46 2.10
CA PHE A 37 -4.23 -11.09 1.21
C PHE A 37 -3.92 -12.54 0.84
N VAL A 38 -2.70 -13.03 1.09
CA VAL A 38 -2.24 -14.36 0.64
C VAL A 38 -3.24 -15.48 0.98
N PHE A 39 -3.93 -15.39 2.12
CA PHE A 39 -4.88 -16.41 2.59
C PHE A 39 -6.36 -16.13 2.26
N ASN A 40 -6.72 -14.93 1.77
CA ASN A 40 -8.12 -14.55 1.52
C ASN A 40 -8.37 -13.84 0.18
N GLN A 41 -7.36 -13.80 -0.68
CA GLN A 41 -7.43 -13.20 -2.01
C GLN A 41 -8.53 -13.86 -2.87
N PRO A 42 -9.32 -13.06 -3.61
CA PRO A 42 -10.24 -13.60 -4.60
C PRO A 42 -9.47 -14.12 -5.83
N PRO A 43 -10.10 -14.97 -6.66
CA PRO A 43 -9.57 -15.30 -7.98
C PRO A 43 -9.30 -14.06 -8.83
N ILE A 44 -8.27 -14.09 -9.67
CA ILE A 44 -7.79 -12.92 -10.42
C ILE A 44 -8.83 -12.37 -11.40
N ASP A 45 -9.63 -13.23 -12.01
CA ASP A 45 -10.70 -12.87 -12.94
C ASP A 45 -11.85 -12.15 -12.23
N VAL A 46 -12.18 -12.58 -11.01
CA VAL A 46 -13.16 -11.92 -10.15
C VAL A 46 -12.65 -10.54 -9.74
N LEU A 47 -11.38 -10.43 -9.38
CA LEU A 47 -10.74 -9.17 -9.02
C LEU A 47 -10.71 -8.20 -10.20
N ALA A 48 -10.21 -8.65 -11.36
CA ALA A 48 -10.13 -7.85 -12.57
C ALA A 48 -11.52 -7.32 -12.97
N LYS A 49 -12.54 -8.18 -12.94
CA LYS A 49 -13.92 -7.78 -13.21
C LYS A 49 -14.46 -6.76 -12.21
N ALA A 50 -14.16 -6.93 -10.92
CA ALA A 50 -14.65 -6.04 -9.86
C ALA A 50 -14.10 -4.61 -10.00
N TYR A 51 -12.85 -4.47 -10.46
CA TYR A 51 -12.17 -3.18 -10.63
C TYR A 51 -12.17 -2.67 -12.08
N GLY A 52 -12.75 -3.42 -13.02
CA GLY A 52 -12.79 -3.04 -14.44
C GLY A 52 -11.43 -3.10 -15.14
N GLU A 53 -10.50 -3.91 -14.63
CA GLU A 53 -9.15 -4.08 -15.15
C GLU A 53 -9.13 -5.04 -16.36
N ASP A 54 -8.21 -4.82 -17.30
CA ASP A 54 -7.98 -5.74 -18.44
C ASP A 54 -7.02 -6.85 -18.01
N GLN A 55 -7.51 -8.10 -17.99
CA GLN A 55 -6.72 -9.28 -17.64
C GLN A 55 -5.43 -9.38 -18.46
N ARG A 56 -5.43 -8.98 -19.74
CA ARG A 56 -4.23 -9.03 -20.58
C ARG A 56 -3.13 -8.09 -20.08
N ILE A 57 -3.52 -6.94 -19.52
CA ILE A 57 -2.59 -5.97 -18.94
C ILE A 57 -2.04 -6.51 -17.62
N ILE A 58 -2.89 -7.10 -16.78
CA ILE A 58 -2.47 -7.75 -15.52
C ILE A 58 -1.45 -8.85 -15.83
N ASP A 59 -1.76 -9.75 -16.76
CA ASP A 59 -0.88 -10.87 -17.11
C ASP A 59 0.48 -10.39 -17.65
N GLN A 60 0.49 -9.27 -18.38
CA GLN A 60 1.71 -8.66 -18.88
C GLN A 60 2.55 -8.06 -17.73
N LEU A 61 1.94 -7.25 -16.86
CA LEU A 61 2.62 -6.54 -15.76
C LEU A 61 3.16 -7.50 -14.70
N TYR A 62 2.43 -8.59 -14.42
CA TYR A 62 2.76 -9.58 -13.39
C TYR A 62 3.27 -10.90 -14.00
N SER A 63 3.76 -10.87 -15.24
CA SER A 63 4.29 -12.04 -15.95
C SER A 63 5.45 -12.71 -15.21
N ASN A 64 6.25 -11.92 -14.50
CA ASN A 64 7.42 -12.32 -13.73
C ASN A 64 7.13 -12.94 -12.35
N ILE A 65 5.87 -12.94 -11.89
CA ILE A 65 5.49 -13.59 -10.63
C ILE A 65 5.51 -15.11 -10.85
N PRO A 66 6.42 -15.86 -10.18
CA PRO A 66 6.54 -17.31 -10.35
C PRO A 66 5.32 -18.02 -9.77
N GLU A 67 4.88 -17.62 -8.58
CA GLU A 67 3.76 -18.20 -7.86
C GLU A 67 2.44 -17.59 -8.35
N LYS A 68 1.84 -18.17 -9.38
CA LYS A 68 0.54 -17.70 -9.90
C LYS A 68 -0.59 -17.72 -8.86
N CYS A 69 -0.46 -18.51 -7.79
CA CYS A 69 -1.38 -18.49 -6.67
C CYS A 69 -1.28 -17.24 -5.79
N ALA A 70 -0.21 -16.45 -5.88
CA ALA A 70 -0.02 -15.20 -5.14
C ALA A 70 -0.40 -13.95 -5.97
N LEU A 71 -0.69 -14.13 -7.26
CA LEU A 71 -0.93 -13.03 -8.20
C LEU A 71 -2.01 -12.05 -7.74
N SER A 72 -3.15 -12.55 -7.24
CA SER A 72 -4.23 -11.67 -6.76
C SER A 72 -3.79 -10.87 -5.54
N ALA A 73 -3.05 -11.49 -4.61
CA ALA A 73 -2.54 -10.83 -3.41
C ALA A 73 -1.50 -9.76 -3.76
N ASP A 74 -0.61 -10.03 -4.72
CA ASP A 74 0.36 -9.06 -5.22
C ASP A 74 -0.35 -7.88 -5.90
N LEU A 75 -1.31 -8.16 -6.78
CA LEU A 75 -2.10 -7.11 -7.43
C LEU A 75 -2.86 -6.26 -6.40
N MET A 76 -3.47 -6.89 -5.38
CA MET A 76 -4.15 -6.16 -4.31
C MET A 76 -3.17 -5.34 -3.45
N GLY A 77 -1.98 -5.87 -3.16
CA GLY A 77 -0.91 -5.16 -2.46
C GLY A 77 -0.49 -3.89 -3.20
N ASP A 78 -0.31 -4.00 -4.52
CA ASP A 78 0.03 -2.87 -5.37
C ASP A 78 -1.12 -1.87 -5.47
N MET A 79 -2.33 -2.34 -5.79
CA MET A 79 -3.50 -1.49 -6.03
C MET A 79 -3.95 -0.75 -4.76
N LEU A 80 -4.02 -1.42 -3.62
CA LEU A 80 -4.61 -0.88 -2.38
C LEU A 80 -3.59 -0.12 -1.53
N PHE A 81 -2.30 -0.35 -1.71
CA PHE A 81 -1.26 0.26 -0.89
C PHE A 81 -0.23 1.03 -1.71
N ARG A 82 0.53 0.36 -2.60
CA ARG A 82 1.70 0.99 -3.25
C ARG A 82 1.30 2.07 -4.25
N ALA A 83 0.33 1.78 -5.12
CA ALA A 83 -0.20 2.71 -6.09
C ALA A 83 -0.86 3.90 -5.40
N SER A 84 -1.68 3.65 -4.36
CA SER A 84 -2.31 4.70 -3.56
C SER A 84 -1.28 5.59 -2.86
N THR A 85 -0.24 5.01 -2.26
CA THR A 85 0.85 5.75 -1.59
C THR A 85 1.56 6.68 -2.56
N LYS A 86 1.98 6.15 -3.72
CA LYS A 86 2.63 6.97 -4.75
C LYS A 86 1.70 8.09 -5.21
N PHE A 87 0.46 7.75 -5.59
CA PHE A 87 -0.50 8.72 -6.09
C PHE A 87 -0.77 9.84 -5.08
N LEU A 88 -1.08 9.50 -3.83
CA LEU A 88 -1.41 10.49 -2.81
C LEU A 88 -0.22 11.38 -2.46
N ALA A 89 0.99 10.83 -2.35
CA ALA A 89 2.20 11.62 -2.11
C ALA A 89 2.50 12.58 -3.28
N ASP A 90 2.37 12.11 -4.52
CA ASP A 90 2.53 12.95 -5.71
C ASP A 90 1.51 14.09 -5.72
N ARG A 91 0.22 13.80 -5.47
CA ARG A 91 -0.83 14.83 -5.41
C ARG A 91 -0.69 15.77 -4.23
N MET A 92 -0.12 15.34 -3.11
CA MET A 92 0.20 16.25 -2.03
C MET A 92 1.25 17.27 -2.45
N ASN A 93 2.29 16.86 -3.18
CA ASN A 93 3.35 17.76 -3.65
C ASN A 93 2.84 18.89 -4.56
N ASP A 94 1.66 18.77 -5.15
CA ASP A 94 1.00 19.87 -5.88
C ASP A 94 0.56 21.02 -4.96
N ILE A 95 0.35 20.77 -3.65
CA ILE A 95 -0.19 21.77 -2.69
C ILE A 95 0.66 22.00 -1.42
N ALA A 96 1.41 20.99 -0.96
CA ALA A 96 2.21 21.00 0.26
C ALA A 96 3.27 19.87 0.23
N PRO A 97 4.32 19.88 1.07
CA PRO A 97 5.32 18.81 1.05
C PRO A 97 4.71 17.42 1.32
N GLY A 98 4.83 16.52 0.34
CA GLY A 98 4.40 15.13 0.38
C GLY A 98 5.59 14.18 0.37
N TYR A 99 5.69 13.33 1.38
CA TYR A 99 6.77 12.37 1.57
C TYR A 99 6.23 10.94 1.48
N ALA A 100 6.88 10.10 0.69
CA ALA A 100 6.60 8.67 0.62
C ALA A 100 7.77 7.88 1.23
N TYR A 101 7.48 6.86 2.04
CA TYR A 101 8.48 5.90 2.50
C TYR A 101 8.17 4.47 2.02
N TYR A 102 9.21 3.66 1.93
CA TYR A 102 9.12 2.23 1.63
C TYR A 102 9.85 1.46 2.73
N PHE A 103 9.11 0.66 3.50
CA PHE A 103 9.64 -0.03 4.66
C PHE A 103 10.04 -1.47 4.29
N ASP A 104 11.35 -1.72 4.28
CA ASP A 104 11.96 -3.01 3.93
C ASP A 104 12.96 -3.48 5.02
N TYR A 105 12.72 -3.06 6.26
CA TYR A 105 13.62 -3.40 7.36
C TYR A 105 13.15 -4.63 8.15
N PHE A 106 14.11 -5.51 8.41
CA PHE A 106 13.98 -6.63 9.34
C PHE A 106 15.21 -6.73 10.24
N THR A 107 15.04 -7.32 11.43
CA THR A 107 16.20 -7.82 12.18
C THR A 107 16.83 -8.99 11.43
N LYS A 108 18.15 -9.18 11.58
CA LYS A 108 18.91 -10.20 10.83
C LYS A 108 18.35 -11.61 11.03
N SER A 109 17.76 -11.90 12.18
CA SER A 109 17.22 -13.21 12.53
C SER A 109 15.92 -13.56 11.82
N ILE A 110 15.07 -12.57 11.49
CA ILE A 110 13.74 -12.82 10.93
C ILE A 110 13.69 -12.61 9.41
N LYS A 111 14.66 -11.88 8.83
CA LYS A 111 14.72 -11.62 7.39
C LYS A 111 14.58 -12.89 6.52
N PRO A 112 15.19 -14.05 6.87
CA PRO A 112 15.06 -15.26 6.04
C PRO A 112 13.66 -15.88 6.06
N SER A 113 12.80 -15.53 7.02
CA SER A 113 11.48 -16.16 7.21
C SER A 113 10.38 -15.56 6.33
N TYR A 114 10.63 -14.43 5.68
CA TYR A 114 9.63 -13.68 4.93
C TYR A 114 10.18 -13.23 3.58
N PRO A 115 9.35 -13.22 2.51
CA PRO A 115 9.75 -12.69 1.21
C PRO A 115 9.93 -11.16 1.21
N GLY A 116 9.34 -10.47 2.18
CA GLY A 116 9.48 -9.04 2.44
C GLY A 116 8.70 -8.65 3.69
N VAL A 117 8.74 -7.38 4.07
CA VAL A 117 8.06 -6.90 5.29
C VAL A 117 6.54 -6.96 5.18
N PRO A 118 5.83 -7.71 6.06
CA PRO A 118 4.38 -7.80 6.01
C PRO A 118 3.66 -6.48 6.29
N HIS A 119 2.41 -6.40 5.86
CA HIS A 119 1.48 -5.35 6.24
C HIS A 119 1.47 -5.11 7.77
N ALA A 120 1.51 -3.83 8.16
CA ALA A 120 1.54 -3.32 9.53
C ALA A 120 2.79 -3.69 10.38
N PHE A 121 3.78 -4.35 9.80
CA PHE A 121 4.96 -4.82 10.54
C PHE A 121 5.93 -3.69 10.93
N GLU A 122 5.93 -2.57 10.20
CA GLU A 122 6.65 -1.35 10.56
C GLU A 122 6.26 -0.85 11.95
N SER A 123 5.00 -1.05 12.35
CA SER A 123 4.48 -0.65 13.66
C SER A 123 5.23 -1.31 14.81
N VAL A 124 5.61 -2.59 14.65
CA VAL A 124 6.40 -3.33 15.66
C VAL A 124 7.77 -2.67 15.84
N THR A 125 8.42 -2.32 14.73
CA THR A 125 9.74 -1.66 14.75
C THR A 125 9.64 -0.27 15.39
N TYR A 126 8.64 0.53 15.02
CA TYR A 126 8.45 1.87 15.60
C TYR A 126 8.19 1.83 17.12
N LEU A 127 7.36 0.89 17.59
CA LEU A 127 7.05 0.74 19.01
C LEU A 127 8.24 0.24 19.81
N GLU A 128 9.03 -0.69 19.26
CA GLU A 128 10.28 -1.15 19.90
C GLU A 128 11.30 -0.02 20.04
N VAL A 129 11.52 0.77 18.98
CA VAL A 129 12.44 1.92 19.02
C VAL A 129 11.98 2.97 20.04
N THR A 130 10.67 3.23 20.12
CA THR A 130 10.10 4.16 21.11
C THR A 130 10.28 3.65 22.53
N ALA A 131 10.02 2.36 22.77
CA ALA A 131 10.19 1.74 24.08
C ALA A 131 11.67 1.64 24.52
N TYR A 132 12.63 1.66 23.59
CA TYR A 132 14.06 1.73 23.89
C TYR A 132 14.51 3.16 24.20
N SER A 133 13.97 4.16 23.48
CA SER A 133 14.25 5.59 23.71
C SER A 133 13.75 6.07 25.08
N LEU A 134 12.60 5.56 25.54
CA LEU A 134 12.04 5.90 26.86
C LEU A 134 12.73 5.20 28.05
N ARG A 135 13.69 4.31 27.80
CA ARG A 135 14.45 3.60 28.85
C ARG A 135 15.88 4.12 29.05
N GLN A 136 16.27 5.17 28.34
CA GLN A 136 17.51 5.92 28.55
C GLN A 136 17.20 7.25 29.24
#